data_AF-A0A1H8K1Y6-F1
#
_entry.id   AF-A0A1H8K1Y6-F1
#
_cell.length_a   1.000
_cell.length_b   1.000
_cell.length_c   1.000
_cell.angle_alpha   90.00
_cell.angle_beta   90.00
_cell.angle_gamma   90.00
#
_symmetry.space_group_name_H-M   'P 1'
#
loop_
_entity.id
_entity.type
_entity.pdbx_description
1 polymer ?
#
loop_
_entity_poly.entity_id
_entity_poly.type
_entity_poly.pdbx_seq_one_letter_code
_entity_poly.pdbx_strand_id
1 'polypeptide(L)'
;MRAVATEAFKAYYGMQPLDFPEGHEFSGDVAVYMLQTGAPVEPADDEARALLSAAEAQPPAPEEQDVPPIDGTINEVLAWVGDDQERAVQARDEESARDKPRSTLLAQLDEIIAD
;
A
#
# COMPACT_ATOMS: atom_id res chain seq x y z
N MET A 1 4.43 21.80 -16.94
CA MET A 1 3.96 20.43 -16.63
C MET A 1 2.56 20.20 -17.15
N ARG A 2 2.43 19.21 -18.04
CA ARG A 2 1.20 18.85 -18.76
C ARG A 2 1.09 17.33 -18.87
N ALA A 3 -0.14 16.83 -18.82
CA ALA A 3 -0.46 15.43 -18.99
C ALA A 3 -1.69 15.26 -19.89
N VAL A 4 -1.78 14.13 -20.57
CA VAL A 4 -2.93 13.75 -21.40
C VAL A 4 -3.57 12.49 -20.83
N ALA A 5 -4.89 12.45 -20.71
CA ALA A 5 -5.60 11.24 -20.31
C ALA A 5 -5.53 10.17 -21.41
N THR A 6 -5.11 8.95 -21.08
CA THR A 6 -5.05 7.84 -22.04
C THR A 6 -6.36 7.07 -22.16
N GLU A 7 -7.23 7.17 -21.15
CA GLU A 7 -8.60 6.66 -21.17
C GLU A 7 -9.53 7.62 -20.41
N ALA A 8 -10.84 7.41 -20.50
CA ALA A 8 -11.80 8.23 -19.76
C ALA A 8 -11.86 7.80 -18.28
N PHE A 9 -11.64 8.72 -17.35
CA PHE A 9 -11.68 8.43 -15.91
C PHE A 9 -12.25 9.60 -15.10
N LYS A 10 -12.60 9.29 -13.85
CA LYS A 10 -13.00 10.27 -12.83
C LYS A 10 -11.98 10.25 -11.72
N ALA A 11 -11.52 11.42 -11.29
CA ALA A 11 -10.62 11.54 -10.16
C ALA A 11 -11.07 12.67 -9.23
N TYR A 12 -10.75 12.53 -7.96
CA TYR A 12 -11.00 13.58 -6.97
C TYR A 12 -9.73 14.41 -6.80
N TYR A 13 -9.83 15.72 -7.04
CA TYR A 13 -8.76 16.67 -6.79
C TYR A 13 -9.28 17.80 -5.92
N GLY A 14 -8.67 18.02 -4.75
CA GLY A 14 -9.13 19.03 -3.79
C GLY A 14 -10.57 18.83 -3.32
N MET A 15 -11.01 17.57 -3.12
CA MET A 15 -12.40 17.21 -2.79
C MET A 15 -13.43 17.52 -3.89
N GLN A 16 -12.99 17.90 -5.09
CA GLN A 16 -13.86 18.10 -6.24
C GLN A 16 -13.73 16.93 -7.22
N PRO A 17 -14.84 16.30 -7.65
CA PRO A 17 -14.80 15.33 -8.72
C PRO A 17 -14.47 16.03 -10.03
N LEU A 18 -13.48 15.51 -10.75
CA LEU A 18 -13.09 15.95 -12.08
C LEU A 18 -13.30 14.79 -13.05
N ASP A 19 -13.89 15.10 -14.20
CA ASP A 19 -14.11 14.18 -15.30
C ASP A 19 -13.05 14.43 -16.38
N PHE A 20 -12.27 13.40 -16.71
CA PHE A 20 -11.24 13.45 -17.74
C PHE A 20 -11.63 12.54 -18.89
N PRO A 21 -12.04 13.07 -20.05
CA PRO A 21 -12.25 12.25 -21.24
C PRO A 21 -10.91 11.79 -21.82
N GLU A 22 -10.93 10.67 -22.52
CA GLU A 22 -9.78 10.16 -23.27
C GLU A 22 -9.22 11.24 -24.21
N GLY A 23 -7.89 11.39 -24.22
CA GLY A 23 -7.17 12.38 -25.01
C GLY A 23 -7.24 13.81 -24.47
N HIS A 24 -7.86 14.04 -23.31
CA HIS A 24 -7.91 15.38 -22.72
C HIS A 24 -6.55 15.79 -22.14
N GLU A 25 -5.97 16.87 -22.66
CA GLU A 25 -4.76 17.49 -22.11
C GLU A 25 -5.10 18.48 -20.99
N PHE A 26 -4.38 18.39 -19.88
CA PHE A 26 -4.51 19.28 -18.73
C PHE A 26 -3.12 19.62 -18.17
N SER A 27 -3.05 20.67 -17.35
CA SER A 27 -1.78 21.28 -16.94
C SER A 27 -1.78 21.70 -15.46
N GLY A 28 -0.58 21.98 -14.95
CA GLY A 28 -0.38 22.47 -13.59
C GLY A 28 -0.43 21.35 -12.53
N ASP A 29 -0.84 21.71 -11.32
CA ASP A 29 -0.79 20.80 -10.15
C ASP A 29 -1.66 19.55 -10.31
N VAL A 30 -2.76 19.65 -11.05
CA VAL A 30 -3.59 18.49 -11.38
C VAL A 30 -2.83 17.50 -12.28
N ALA A 31 -2.02 17.98 -13.23
CA ALA A 31 -1.16 17.12 -14.06
C ALA A 31 -0.07 16.43 -13.22
N VAL A 32 0.56 17.17 -12.30
CA VAL A 32 1.53 16.62 -11.34
C VAL A 32 0.87 15.49 -10.52
N TYR A 33 -0.28 15.78 -9.92
CA TYR A 33 -1.00 14.84 -9.06
C TYR A 33 -1.41 13.57 -9.79
N MET A 34 -1.94 13.68 -11.02
CA MET A 34 -2.34 12.52 -11.79
C MET A 34 -1.14 11.64 -12.19
N LEU A 35 -0.01 12.25 -12.57
CA LEU A 35 1.22 11.51 -12.90
C LEU A 35 1.82 10.79 -11.67
N GLN A 36 1.66 11.35 -10.47
CA GLN A 36 2.19 10.74 -9.24
C GLN A 36 1.30 9.65 -8.65
N THR A 37 -0.01 9.73 -8.86
CA THR A 37 -0.99 8.78 -8.29
C THR A 37 -1.20 7.54 -9.15
N GLY A 38 -0.56 7.46 -10.33
CA GLY A 38 -0.73 6.35 -11.25
C GLY A 38 -2.08 6.37 -11.99
N ALA A 39 -2.71 7.54 -12.11
CA ALA A 39 -3.88 7.71 -12.97
C ALA A 39 -3.53 7.37 -14.43
N PRO A 40 -4.52 7.00 -15.28
CA PRO A 40 -4.25 6.62 -16.66
C PRO A 40 -3.99 7.86 -17.53
N VAL A 41 -2.80 8.42 -17.37
CA VAL A 41 -2.36 9.67 -17.97
C VAL A 41 -0.91 9.54 -18.45
N GLU A 42 -0.58 10.21 -19.54
CA GLU A 42 0.78 10.26 -20.09
C GLU A 42 1.37 11.67 -20.00
N PRO A 43 2.69 11.80 -19.79
CA PRO A 43 3.36 13.10 -19.79
C PRO A 43 3.33 13.74 -21.18
N ALA A 44 2.79 14.96 -21.27
CA ALA A 44 2.66 15.71 -22.52
C ALA A 44 3.81 16.74 -22.73
N ASP A 45 4.67 16.93 -21.74
CA ASP A 45 5.89 17.75 -21.85
C ASP A 45 7.12 17.11 -21.15
N ASP A 46 8.30 17.65 -21.45
CA ASP A 46 9.57 17.14 -20.91
C ASP A 46 9.66 17.27 -19.38
N GLU A 47 9.02 18.30 -18.80
CA GLU A 47 8.93 18.45 -17.34
C GLU A 47 8.14 17.30 -16.71
N ALA A 48 6.98 16.94 -17.28
CA ALA A 48 6.16 15.82 -16.84
C ALA A 48 6.90 14.48 -16.97
N ARG A 49 7.64 14.30 -18.07
CA ARG A 49 8.44 13.08 -18.28
C ARG A 49 9.56 12.96 -17.26
N ALA A 50 10.26 14.05 -16.95
CA ALA A 50 11.31 14.07 -15.94
C ALA A 50 10.77 13.75 -14.53
N LEU A 51 9.58 14.22 -14.20
CA LEU A 51 8.90 13.90 -12.93
C LEU A 51 8.58 12.40 -12.84
N LEU A 52 8.00 11.81 -13.89
CA LEU A 52 7.66 10.38 -13.91
C LEU A 52 8.92 9.52 -13.71
N SER A 53 9.98 9.81 -14.46
CA SER A 53 11.25 9.09 -14.33
C SER A 53 11.90 9.26 -12.95
N ALA A 54 11.72 10.41 -12.30
CA ALA A 54 12.18 10.62 -10.93
C ALA A 54 11.32 9.85 -9.90
N ALA A 55 10.01 9.74 -10.12
CA ALA A 55 9.10 8.96 -9.28
C ALA A 55 9.38 7.44 -9.41
N GLU A 56 9.66 6.95 -10.61
CA GLU A 56 10.09 5.55 -10.84
C GLU A 56 11.46 5.24 -10.22
N ALA A 57 12.33 6.25 -10.09
CA ALA A 57 13.62 6.12 -9.41
C ALA A 57 13.51 6.20 -7.88
N GLN A 58 12.33 6.51 -7.35
CA GLN A 58 12.07 6.47 -5.92
C GLN A 58 11.86 5.00 -5.54
N PRO A 59 12.69 4.42 -4.63
CA PRO A 59 12.42 3.08 -4.13
C PRO A 59 10.99 3.06 -3.56
N PRO A 60 10.25 1.94 -3.72
CA PRO A 60 8.90 1.84 -3.17
C PRO A 60 8.93 2.32 -1.72
N ALA A 61 7.95 3.14 -1.35
CA ALA A 61 7.74 3.48 0.06
C ALA A 61 7.82 2.18 0.87
N PRO A 62 8.51 2.16 2.02
CA PRO A 62 8.68 0.93 2.78
C PRO A 62 7.28 0.36 2.98
N GLU A 63 7.01 -0.79 2.35
CA GLU A 63 5.90 -1.64 2.72
C GLU A 63 5.97 -1.70 4.24
N GLU A 64 4.91 -1.26 4.93
CA GLU A 64 4.80 -1.44 6.38
C GLU A 64 5.18 -2.89 6.61
N GLN A 65 6.36 -3.12 7.19
CA GLN A 65 6.89 -4.46 7.31
C GLN A 65 5.85 -5.21 8.13
N ASP A 66 5.15 -6.14 7.49
CA ASP A 66 4.08 -6.96 8.08
C ASP A 66 4.76 -7.99 8.98
N VAL A 67 5.48 -7.48 9.97
CA VAL A 67 6.24 -8.21 10.96
C VAL A 67 5.30 -8.33 12.15
N PRO A 68 5.05 -9.54 12.65
CA PRO A 68 4.18 -9.73 13.79
C PRO A 68 4.73 -8.93 14.97
N PRO A 69 3.87 -8.24 15.74
CA PRO A 69 4.29 -7.49 16.93
C PRO A 69 4.57 -8.46 18.08
N ILE A 70 5.50 -9.41 17.90
CA ILE A 70 5.75 -10.54 18.79
C ILE A 70 6.28 -10.09 20.15
N ASP A 71 6.90 -8.91 20.22
CA ASP A 71 7.32 -8.27 21.47
C ASP A 71 6.19 -7.54 22.19
N GLY A 72 5.03 -7.35 21.54
CA GLY A 72 3.82 -6.81 22.13
C GLY A 72 3.07 -7.81 23.00
N THR A 73 1.92 -7.38 23.53
CA THR A 73 0.98 -8.21 24.28
C THR A 73 0.32 -9.27 23.38
N ILE A 74 -0.24 -10.31 23.99
CA ILE A 74 -0.97 -11.37 23.26
C ILE A 74 -2.08 -10.76 22.39
N ASN A 75 -2.80 -9.75 22.92
CA ASN A 75 -3.87 -9.07 22.19
C ASN A 75 -3.34 -8.29 20.97
N GLU A 76 -2.15 -7.70 21.05
CA GLU A 76 -1.55 -7.00 19.91
C GLU A 76 -1.17 -7.98 18.79
N VAL A 77 -0.62 -9.15 19.15
CA VAL A 77 -0.32 -10.21 18.19
C VAL A 77 -1.61 -10.73 17.55
N LEU A 78 -2.63 -11.05 18.34
CA LEU A 78 -3.91 -11.54 17.82
C LEU A 78 -4.66 -10.50 16.99
N ALA A 79 -4.59 -9.21 17.35
CA ALA A 79 -5.19 -8.13 16.57
C ALA A 79 -4.49 -7.93 15.22
N TRP A 80 -3.18 -8.17 15.15
CA TRP A 80 -2.41 -8.15 13.91
C TRP A 80 -2.71 -9.36 13.01
N VAL A 81 -2.81 -10.56 13.62
CA VAL A 81 -3.21 -11.79 12.92
C VAL A 81 -4.64 -11.70 12.39
N GLY A 82 -5.58 -11.22 13.20
CA GLY A 82 -7.00 -11.24 12.85
C GLY A 82 -7.48 -12.66 12.55
N ASP A 83 -8.11 -12.84 11.38
CA ASP A 83 -8.58 -14.14 10.86
C ASP A 83 -7.65 -14.69 9.76
N ASP A 84 -6.44 -14.16 9.63
CA ASP A 84 -5.49 -14.53 8.58
C ASP A 84 -4.60 -15.70 9.02
N GLN A 85 -4.78 -16.85 8.37
CA GLN A 85 -4.01 -18.07 8.65
C GLN A 85 -2.51 -17.89 8.35
N GLU A 86 -2.13 -17.16 7.29
CA GLU A 86 -0.73 -16.97 6.92
C GLU A 86 -0.02 -16.13 7.99
N ARG A 87 -0.69 -15.08 8.48
CA ARG A 87 -0.21 -14.28 9.62
C ARG A 87 -0.15 -15.10 10.91
N ALA A 88 -1.12 -15.99 11.15
CA ALA A 88 -1.11 -16.85 12.33
C ALA A 88 0.09 -17.81 12.33
N VAL A 89 0.43 -18.40 11.19
CA VAL A 89 1.62 -19.24 11.02
C VAL A 89 2.89 -18.44 11.30
N GLN A 90 3.01 -17.23 10.74
CA GLN A 90 4.17 -16.37 10.95
C GLN A 90 4.35 -16.01 12.42
N ALA A 91 3.30 -15.53 13.09
CA ALA A 91 3.34 -15.20 14.51
C ALA A 91 3.67 -16.43 15.38
N ARG A 92 3.19 -17.61 15.00
CA ARG A 92 3.46 -18.85 15.73
C ARG A 92 4.92 -19.27 15.62
N ASP A 93 5.48 -19.25 14.41
CA ASP A 93 6.87 -19.61 14.18
C ASP A 93 7.81 -18.66 14.94
N GLU A 94 7.54 -17.35 14.89
CA GLU A 94 8.30 -16.35 15.63
C GLU A 94 8.16 -16.47 17.16
N GLU A 95 6.95 -16.69 17.69
CA GLU A 95 6.75 -16.89 19.13
C GLU A 95 7.42 -18.19 19.61
N SER A 96 7.40 -19.25 18.79
CA SER A 96 7.99 -20.55 19.11
C SER A 96 9.52 -20.53 19.15
N ALA A 97 10.15 -19.61 18.40
CA ALA A 97 11.59 -19.40 18.37
C ALA A 97 12.12 -18.63 19.58
N ARG A 98 11.24 -18.07 20.44
CA ARG A 98 11.64 -17.30 21.62
C ARG A 98 12.16 -18.22 22.72
N ASP A 99 13.04 -17.68 23.57
CA ASP A 99 13.53 -18.38 24.76
C ASP A 99 12.41 -18.78 25.75
N LYS A 100 11.32 -18.01 25.78
CA LYS A 100 10.15 -18.21 26.65
C LYS A 100 8.86 -18.02 25.87
N PRO A 101 8.45 -19.02 25.07
CA PRO A 101 7.24 -18.94 24.29
C PRO A 101 6.01 -18.86 25.20
N ARG A 102 5.09 -17.95 24.89
CA ARG A 102 3.81 -17.81 25.59
C ARG A 102 2.87 -18.91 25.12
N SER A 103 2.73 -19.96 25.92
CA SER A 103 1.87 -21.11 25.60
C SER A 103 0.41 -20.73 25.31
N THR A 104 -0.11 -19.68 25.96
CA THR A 104 -1.46 -19.15 25.70
C THR A 104 -1.58 -18.57 24.29
N LEU A 105 -0.56 -17.83 23.82
CA LEU A 105 -0.55 -17.24 22.48
C LEU A 105 -0.45 -18.34 21.42
N LEU A 106 0.45 -19.31 21.60
CA LEU A 106 0.59 -20.44 20.67
C LEU A 106 -0.71 -21.23 20.52
N ALA A 107 -1.43 -21.48 21.62
CA ALA A 107 -2.71 -22.18 21.58
C ALA A 107 -3.78 -21.42 20.79
N GLN A 108 -3.83 -20.09 20.93
CA GLN A 108 -4.78 -19.25 20.18
C GLN A 108 -4.42 -19.15 18.70
N LEU A 109 -3.12 -19.11 18.36
CA LEU A 109 -2.67 -19.12 16.97
C LEU A 109 -2.94 -20.48 16.31
N ASP A 110 -2.72 -21.59 17.01
CA ASP A 110 -3.05 -22.95 16.53
C ASP A 110 -4.55 -23.11 16.24
N GLU A 111 -5.44 -22.45 17.01
CA GLU A 111 -6.89 -22.44 16.77
C GLU A 111 -7.23 -21.74 15.44
N ILE A 112 -6.61 -20.59 15.17
CA ILE A 112 -6.81 -19.83 13.92
C ILE A 112 -6.29 -20.59 12.69
N ILE A 113 -5.18 -21.31 12.84
CA ILE A 113 -4.60 -22.12 11.74
C ILE A 113 -5.45 -23.36 11.43
N ALA A 114 -6.19 -23.87 12.42
CA ALA A 114 -6.97 -25.10 12.30
C ALA A 114 -8.42 -24.90 11.79
N ASP A 115 -8.90 -23.65 11.78
CA ASP A 115 -10.21 -23.24 11.23
C ASP A 115 -10.14 -23.04 9.70
#